data_AF-A0A252BZG1-F1
#
_entry.id   AF-A0A252BZG1-F1
#
_cell.length_a   1.000
_cell.length_b   1.000
_cell.length_c   1.000
_cell.angle_alpha   90.00
_cell.angle_beta   90.00
_cell.angle_gamma   90.00
#
_symmetry.space_group_name_H-M   'P 1'
#
loop_
_entity.id
_entity.type
_entity.pdbx_description
1 polymer ?
#
loop_
_entity_poly.entity_id
_entity_poly.type
_entity_poly.pdbx_seq_one_letter_code
_entity_poly.pdbx_strand_id
1 'polypeptide(L)'
;MPRVVSPMLAGLPPAVQANAETLRRQAIWMRQLERMAFQRHDARAAKMFGDHAEDTEAKLEAYLLPFVASRDIAAADLPANVVRFPGVQS
;
A
#
# COMPACT_ATOMS: atom_id res chain seq x y z
N MET A 1 3.82 -14.05 -14.64
CA MET A 1 4.40 -12.69 -14.70
C MET A 1 4.93 -12.35 -13.33
N PRO A 2 6.19 -11.89 -13.18
CA PRO A 2 6.67 -11.47 -11.87
C PRO A 2 5.82 -10.29 -11.42
N ARG A 3 5.12 -10.45 -10.29
CA ARG A 3 4.38 -9.37 -9.63
C ARG A 3 5.38 -8.26 -9.37
N VAL A 4 5.18 -7.08 -9.97
CA VAL A 4 5.97 -5.89 -9.65
C VAL A 4 5.56 -5.49 -8.23
N VAL A 5 6.21 -6.09 -7.24
CA VAL A 5 6.00 -5.76 -5.83
C VAL A 5 6.48 -4.32 -5.67
N SER A 6 5.59 -3.43 -5.23
CA SER A 6 5.97 -2.04 -4.98
C SER A 6 7.20 -2.01 -4.06
N PRO A 7 8.27 -1.27 -4.39
CA PRO A 7 9.49 -1.26 -3.59
C PRO A 7 9.24 -0.84 -2.13
N MET A 8 8.21 -0.03 -1.88
CA MET A 8 7.76 0.33 -0.52
C MET A 8 7.25 -0.86 0.32
N LEU A 9 6.75 -1.93 -0.32
CA LEU A 9 6.21 -3.11 0.35
C LEU A 9 7.25 -4.23 0.53
N ALA A 10 8.45 -4.05 -0.02
CA ALA A 10 9.53 -5.02 0.10
C ALA A 10 9.92 -5.20 1.59
N GLY A 11 10.05 -6.47 2.01
CA GLY A 11 10.39 -6.83 3.38
C GLY A 11 9.22 -6.88 4.36
N LEU A 12 8.00 -6.53 3.94
CA LEU A 12 6.79 -6.73 4.78
C LEU A 12 6.27 -8.16 4.68
N PRO A 13 5.50 -8.66 5.67
CA PRO A 13 4.87 -9.98 5.58
C PRO A 13 3.98 -10.11 4.33
N PRO A 14 3.94 -11.27 3.65
CA PRO A 14 3.17 -11.43 2.40
C PRO A 14 1.68 -11.07 2.51
N ALA A 15 1.06 -11.33 3.67
CA ALA A 15 -0.33 -10.95 3.94
C ALA A 15 -0.52 -9.42 3.98
N VAL A 16 0.45 -8.69 4.55
CA VAL A 16 0.43 -7.22 4.61
C VAL A 16 0.63 -6.63 3.22
N GLN A 17 1.54 -7.21 2.43
CA GLN A 17 1.74 -6.81 1.02
C GLN A 17 0.46 -7.00 0.20
N ALA A 18 -0.20 -8.16 0.33
CA ALA A 18 -1.44 -8.46 -0.40
C ALA A 18 -2.60 -7.52 -0.03
N ASN A 19 -2.75 -7.20 1.25
CA ASN A 19 -3.77 -6.26 1.70
C ASN A 19 -3.49 -4.82 1.22
N ALA A 20 -2.23 -4.38 1.35
CA ALA A 20 -1.80 -3.07 0.88
C ALA A 20 -1.97 -2.91 -0.65
N GLU A 21 -1.66 -3.94 -1.43
CA GLU A 21 -1.94 -3.96 -2.87
C GLU A 21 -3.43 -3.87 -3.18
N THR A 22 -4.27 -4.55 -2.40
CA THR A 22 -5.74 -4.50 -2.57
C THR A 22 -6.27 -3.08 -2.35
N LEU A 23 -5.89 -2.44 -1.25
CA LEU A 23 -6.26 -1.06 -0.94
C LEU A 23 -5.74 -0.08 -2.02
N ARG A 24 -4.49 -0.27 -2.48
CA ARG A 24 -3.93 0.54 -3.55
C ARG A 24 -4.71 0.41 -4.86
N ARG A 25 -5.09 -0.82 -5.26
CA ARG A 25 -5.91 -1.04 -6.46
C ARG A 25 -7.28 -0.38 -6.33
N GLN A 26 -7.88 -0.45 -5.14
CA GLN A 26 -9.15 0.21 -4.86
C GLN A 26 -9.04 1.74 -5.00
N ALA A 27 -8.01 2.37 -4.43
CA ALA A 27 -7.78 3.81 -4.58
C ALA A 27 -7.61 4.21 -6.05
N ILE A 28 -6.78 3.48 -6.81
CA ILE A 28 -6.58 3.72 -8.25
C ILE A 28 -7.89 3.61 -9.03
N TRP A 29 -8.70 2.60 -8.71
CA TRP A 29 -10.01 2.41 -9.32
C TRP A 29 -10.95 3.57 -9.03
N MET A 30 -11.00 4.06 -7.78
CA MET A 30 -11.82 5.22 -7.41
C MET A 30 -11.38 6.50 -8.15
N ARG A 31 -10.06 6.76 -8.27
CA ARG A 31 -9.53 7.87 -9.09
C ARG A 31 -9.86 7.74 -10.58
N GLN A 32 -9.99 6.51 -11.09
CA GLN A 32 -10.46 6.28 -12.45
C GLN A 32 -11.93 6.63 -12.61
N LEU A 33 -12.78 6.20 -11.67
CA LEU A 33 -14.21 6.52 -11.66
C LEU A 33 -14.46 8.03 -11.50
N GLU A 34 -13.69 8.70 -10.64
CA GLU A 34 -13.69 10.17 -10.52
C GLU A 34 -13.45 10.84 -11.87
N ARG A 35 -12.40 10.44 -12.60
CA ARG A 35 -12.09 10.98 -13.93
C ARG A 35 -13.21 10.70 -14.94
N MET A 36 -13.81 9.52 -14.91
CA MET A 36 -14.95 9.20 -15.79
C MET A 36 -16.19 10.02 -15.46
N ALA A 37 -16.45 10.30 -14.17
CA ALA A 37 -17.56 11.15 -13.75
C ALA A 37 -17.34 12.61 -14.19
N PHE A 38 -16.12 13.13 -14.08
CA PHE A 38 -15.76 14.44 -14.64
C PHE A 38 -15.99 14.52 -16.15
N GLN A 39 -15.62 13.48 -16.91
CA GLN A 39 -15.86 13.42 -18.36
C GLN A 39 -17.36 13.41 -18.72
N ARG A 40 -18.22 12.96 -17.81
CA ARG A 40 -19.68 12.96 -17.96
C ARG A 40 -20.34 14.23 -17.41
N HIS A 41 -19.56 15.21 -16.96
CA HIS A 41 -20.04 16.42 -16.27
C HIS A 41 -20.87 16.13 -15.00
N ASP A 42 -20.67 14.97 -14.36
CA ASP A 42 -21.30 14.63 -13.09
C ASP A 42 -20.38 15.01 -11.92
N ALA A 43 -20.47 16.28 -11.51
CA ALA A 43 -19.65 16.83 -10.43
C ALA A 43 -19.92 16.15 -9.08
N ARG A 44 -21.14 15.66 -8.84
CA ARG A 44 -21.50 15.00 -7.58
C ARG A 44 -20.84 13.64 -7.48
N ALA A 45 -20.93 12.83 -8.53
CA ALA A 45 -20.29 11.53 -8.57
C ALA A 45 -18.76 11.67 -8.55
N ALA A 46 -18.21 12.64 -9.28
CA ALA A 46 -16.78 12.91 -9.29
C ALA A 46 -16.26 13.20 -7.87
N LYS A 47 -16.94 14.10 -7.14
CA LYS A 47 -16.62 14.40 -5.75
C LYS A 47 -16.70 13.16 -4.85
N MET A 48 -17.79 12.39 -4.95
CA MET A 48 -17.97 11.18 -4.15
C MET A 48 -16.84 10.15 -4.38
N PHE A 49 -16.45 9.92 -5.64
CA PHE A 49 -15.34 9.01 -5.95
C PHE A 49 -13.98 9.57 -5.50
N GLY A 50 -13.77 10.88 -5.59
CA GLY A 50 -12.58 11.55 -5.06
C GLY A 50 -12.46 11.37 -3.55
N ASP A 51 -13.52 11.67 -2.80
CA ASP A 51 -13.58 11.52 -1.34
C ASP A 51 -13.29 10.05 -0.92
N HIS A 52 -13.84 9.07 -1.66
CA HIS A 52 -13.56 7.65 -1.41
C HIS A 52 -12.14 7.22 -1.77
N ALA A 53 -11.54 7.81 -2.80
CA ALA A 53 -10.15 7.56 -3.15
C ALA A 53 -9.23 8.04 -2.02
N GLU A 54 -9.46 9.26 -1.52
CA GLU A 54 -8.69 9.85 -0.42
C GLU A 54 -8.82 9.05 0.88
N ASP A 55 -10.05 8.64 1.25
CA ASP A 55 -10.28 7.78 2.41
C ASP A 55 -9.56 6.42 2.28
N THR A 56 -9.52 5.85 1.07
CA THR A 56 -8.80 4.59 0.82
C THR A 56 -7.28 4.78 0.91
N GLU A 57 -6.75 5.90 0.41
CA GLU A 57 -5.34 6.27 0.51
C GLU A 57 -4.92 6.48 1.98
N ALA A 58 -5.73 7.21 2.76
CA ALA A 58 -5.50 7.41 4.19
C ALA A 58 -5.56 6.09 4.99
N LYS A 59 -6.50 5.20 4.67
CA LYS A 59 -6.56 3.85 5.26
C LYS A 59 -5.33 3.01 4.95
N LEU A 60 -4.83 3.10 3.72
CA LEU A 60 -3.60 2.41 3.32
C LEU A 60 -2.39 2.92 4.12
N GLU A 61 -2.26 4.24 4.28
CA GLU A 61 -1.20 4.85 5.07
C GLU A 61 -1.26 4.41 6.53
N ALA A 62 -2.43 4.56 7.17
CA ALA A 62 -2.63 4.16 8.57
C ALA A 62 -2.36 2.66 8.79
N TYR A 63 -2.76 1.82 7.83
CA TYR A 63 -2.49 0.39 7.87
C TYR A 63 -0.99 0.07 7.79
N LEU A 64 -0.24 0.75 6.92
CA LEU A 64 1.18 0.48 6.70
C LEU A 64 2.10 1.08 7.76
N LEU A 65 1.71 2.20 8.38
CA LEU A 65 2.52 2.93 9.36
C LEU A 65 3.16 2.05 10.45
N PRO A 66 2.43 1.16 11.18
CA PRO A 66 3.04 0.32 12.21
C PRO A 66 4.06 -0.68 11.66
N PHE A 67 3.89 -1.16 10.43
CA PHE A 67 4.79 -2.13 9.81
C PHE A 67 6.08 -1.48 9.28
N VAL A 68 5.96 -0.26 8.75
CA VAL A 68 7.14 0.52 8.33
C VAL A 68 7.94 0.95 9.56
N ALA A 69 7.28 1.48 10.59
CA ALA A 69 7.93 1.89 11.83
C ALA A 69 8.67 0.72 12.51
N SER A 70 8.04 -0.45 12.63
CA SER A 70 8.69 -1.64 13.20
C SER A 70 9.84 -2.16 12.35
N ARG A 71 9.75 -2.11 11.01
CA ARG A 71 10.85 -2.47 10.11
C ARG A 71 12.06 -1.54 10.32
N ASP A 72 11.81 -0.24 10.38
CA ASP A 72 12.87 0.76 10.47
C ASP A 72 13.55 0.74 11.86
N ILE A 73 12.78 0.49 12.94
CA ILE A 73 13.32 0.25 14.29
C ILE A 73 14.15 -1.05 14.33
N ALA A 74 13.62 -2.16 13.78
CA ALA A 74 14.35 -3.43 13.74
C ALA A 74 15.64 -3.36 12.91
N ALA A 75 15.70 -2.50 11.89
CA ALA A 75 16.92 -2.26 11.14
C ALA A 75 17.98 -1.46 11.94
N ALA A 76 17.53 -0.56 12.81
CA ALA A 76 18.40 0.28 13.64
C ALA A 76 18.94 -0.45 14.89
N ASP A 77 18.16 -1.35 15.48
CA ASP A 77 18.50 -2.03 16.75
C ASP A 77 19.27 -3.36 16.58
N LEU A 78 19.58 -3.80 15.37
CA LEU A 78 20.33 -5.05 15.18
C LEU A 78 21.82 -4.84 15.52
N PRO A 79 22.35 -5.46 16.59
CA PRO A 79 23.77 -5.35 16.90
C PRO A 79 24.59 -6.09 15.84
N ALA A 80 25.82 -5.63 15.59
CA ALA A 80 26.67 -6.03 14.46
C ALA A 80 27.00 -7.54 14.36
N ASN A 81 26.65 -8.30 15.40
CA ASN A 81 26.87 -9.73 15.56
C ASN A 81 25.65 -10.60 15.20
N VAL A 82 24.52 -10.04 14.73
CA VAL A 82 23.37 -10.85 14.29
C VAL A 82 23.58 -11.34 12.85
N VAL A 83 23.85 -12.64 12.72
CA VAL A 83 23.88 -13.36 11.44
C VAL A 83 22.45 -13.45 10.90
N ARG A 84 22.17 -12.74 9.79
CA ARG A 84 20.91 -12.88 9.05
C ARG A 84 20.91 -14.26 8.39
N PHE A 85 20.06 -15.17 8.86
CA PHE A 85 19.83 -16.43 8.16
C PHE A 85 19.14 -16.13 6.82
N PRO A 86 19.72 -16.54 5.67
CA PRO A 86 19.02 -16.44 4.40
C PRO A 86 17.84 -17.40 4.44
N GLY A 87 16.62 -16.85 4.39
CA GLY A 87 15.40 -17.63 4.34
C GLY A 87 15.44 -18.63 3.18
N VAL A 88 15.12 -19.88 3.51
CA VAL A 88 15.03 -21.02 2.60
C VAL A 88 14.08 -20.68 1.44
N GLN A 89 14.61 -20.64 0.22
CA GLN A 89 13.79 -20.84 -0.98
C GLN A 89 13.43 -22.32 -1.01
N SER A 90 12.15 -22.64 -0.80
CA SER A 90 11.56 -23.94 -1.13
C SER A 90 10.55 -23.74 -2.25
#